data_AF-A0A383BQ26-F1
#
_entry.id   AF-A0A383BQ26-F1
#
_cell.length_a   1.000
_cell.length_b   1.000
_cell.length_c   1.000
_cell.angle_alpha   90.00
_cell.angle_beta   90.00
_cell.angle_gamma   90.00
#
_symmetry.space_group_name_H-M   'P 1'
#
loop_
_entity.id
_entity.type
_entity.pdbx_description
1 polymer ?
#
loop_
_entity_poly.entity_id
_entity_poly.type
_entity_poly.pdbx_seq_one_letter_code
_entity_poly.pdbx_strand_id
1 'polypeptide(L)'
;VQLGYPALALTDHNGLYGSMEFARTAHEVGIQPITGAEVTLRECFPGIEEPKDGHHVTLLVENPVGYANLCRLLTEAHMGSERTNPQLRLESLLELPQ
;
A
#
# COMPACT_ATOMS: atom_id res chain seq x y z
N VAL A 1 -0.28 3.78 22.02
CA VAL A 1 0.19 3.20 23.30
C VAL A 1 -0.91 3.14 24.35
N GLN A 2 -1.55 4.26 24.73
CA GLN A 2 -2.56 4.30 25.80
C GLN A 2 -3.75 3.34 25.63
N LEU A 3 -4.14 3.02 24.39
CA LEU A 3 -5.23 2.07 24.08
C LEU A 3 -4.82 0.59 24.20
N GLY A 4 -3.55 0.29 24.49
CA GLY A 4 -3.08 -1.08 24.72
C GLY A 4 -2.96 -1.96 23.46
N TYR A 5 -3.00 -1.39 22.25
CA TYR A 5 -2.85 -2.19 21.03
C TYR A 5 -1.43 -2.75 20.88
N PRO A 6 -1.27 -4.05 20.56
CA PRO A 6 0.04 -4.68 20.42
C PRO A 6 0.72 -4.37 19.08
N ALA A 7 -0.05 -4.00 18.06
CA ALA A 7 0.42 -3.72 16.71
C ALA A 7 -0.39 -2.57 16.08
N LEU A 8 0.23 -1.87 15.13
CA LEU A 8 -0.43 -0.86 14.31
C LEU A 8 0.08 -0.95 12.87
N ALA A 9 -0.80 -0.70 11.90
CA ALA A 9 -0.44 -0.58 10.50
C ALA A 9 -0.44 0.89 10.06
N LEU A 10 0.55 1.28 9.25
CA LEU A 10 0.51 2.53 8.50
C LEU A 10 0.35 2.20 7.02
N THR A 11 -0.69 2.79 6.41
CA THR A 11 -1.07 2.55 5.02
C THR A 11 -1.22 3.89 4.30
N ASP A 12 -0.10 4.46 3.88
CA ASP A 12 -0.10 5.73 3.13
C ASP A 12 -0.73 5.55 1.74
N HIS A 13 -1.28 6.63 1.20
CA HIS A 13 -1.89 6.63 -0.13
C HIS A 13 -0.82 6.59 -1.24
N ASN A 14 -0.84 5.55 -2.07
CA ASN A 14 0.03 5.33 -3.22
C ASN A 14 1.53 5.51 -2.92
N GLY A 15 1.97 5.10 -1.74
CA GLY A 15 3.37 5.25 -1.33
C GLY A 15 3.69 4.68 0.05
N LEU A 16 4.92 4.95 0.50
CA LEU A 16 5.47 4.52 1.79
C LEU A 16 6.13 5.69 2.53
N TYR A 17 5.63 6.91 2.33
CA TYR A 17 6.29 8.16 2.71
C TYR A 17 6.57 8.25 4.21
N GLY A 18 5.64 7.77 5.04
CA GLY A 18 5.76 7.73 6.50
C GLY A 18 6.23 6.39 7.06
N SER A 19 6.38 5.35 6.21
CA SER A 19 6.59 3.98 6.68
C SER A 19 7.85 3.80 7.53
N MET A 20 8.97 4.39 7.13
CA MET A 20 10.24 4.27 7.85
C MET A 20 10.19 4.95 9.22
N GLU A 21 9.70 6.18 9.27
CA GLU A 21 9.60 6.94 10.53
C GLU A 21 8.59 6.25 11.47
N PHE A 22 7.45 5.82 10.95
CA PHE A 22 6.46 5.06 11.71
C PHE A 22 7.04 3.77 12.31
N ALA A 23 7.75 2.97 11.50
CA ALA A 23 8.33 1.72 11.97
C ALA A 23 9.33 1.96 13.10
N ARG A 24 10.15 3.01 12.99
CA ARG A 24 11.10 3.40 14.03
C ARG A 24 10.38 3.83 15.31
N THR A 25 9.45 4.78 15.23
CA THR A 25 8.76 5.30 16.42
C THR A 25 7.90 4.23 17.09
N ALA A 26 7.20 3.40 16.32
CA ALA A 26 6.40 2.29 16.86
C ALA A 26 7.28 1.30 17.64
N HIS A 27 8.45 0.96 17.09
CA HIS A 27 9.41 0.10 17.75
C HIS A 27 9.93 0.70 19.07
N GLU A 28 10.26 2.00 19.09
CA GLU A 28 10.71 2.71 20.29
C GLU A 28 9.68 2.68 21.44
N VAL A 29 8.39 2.58 21.12
CA VAL A 29 7.31 2.49 22.12
C VAL A 29 6.75 1.07 22.30
N GLY A 30 7.41 0.06 21.75
CA GLY A 30 7.05 -1.35 21.92
C GLY A 30 5.78 -1.80 21.19
N ILE A 31 5.36 -1.08 20.14
CA ILE A 31 4.26 -1.49 19.26
C ILE A 31 4.87 -2.17 18.03
N GLN A 32 4.34 -3.33 17.64
CA GLN A 32 4.73 -3.98 16.38
C GLN A 32 4.25 -3.12 15.19
N PRO A 33 5.15 -2.56 14.37
CA PRO A 33 4.75 -1.88 13.15
C PRO A 33 4.40 -2.88 12.06
N ILE A 34 3.34 -2.59 11.32
CA ILE A 34 2.96 -3.28 10.09
C ILE A 34 3.04 -2.26 8.95
N THR A 35 3.95 -2.49 8.01
CA THR A 35 4.05 -1.66 6.81
C THR A 35 2.95 -2.04 5.83
N GLY A 36 2.29 -1.05 5.25
CA GLY A 36 1.34 -1.23 4.17
C GLY A 36 1.21 0.02 3.31
N ALA A 37 0.31 -0.05 2.33
CA ALA A 37 -0.09 1.10 1.54
C ALA A 37 -1.55 0.94 1.11
N GLU A 38 -2.24 2.06 0.96
CA GLU A 38 -3.51 2.12 0.25
C GLU A 38 -3.21 2.44 -1.22
N VAL A 39 -3.51 1.50 -2.12
CA VAL A 39 -3.25 1.67 -3.55
C VAL A 39 -4.55 1.98 -4.29
N THR A 40 -4.49 2.96 -5.18
CA THR A 40 -5.56 3.25 -6.13
C THR A 40 -5.48 2.27 -7.30
N LEU A 41 -6.58 1.63 -7.61
CA LEU A 41 -6.75 0.71 -8.72
C LEU A 41 -7.50 1.38 -9.87
N ARG A 42 -7.21 0.92 -11.09
CA ARG A 42 -7.94 1.26 -12.31
C ARG A 42 -8.43 0.01 -13.03
N GLU A 43 -9.49 0.19 -13.82
CA GLU A 43 -10.04 -0.83 -14.71
C GLU A 43 -10.45 -2.10 -13.95
N CYS A 44 -10.95 -1.93 -12.72
CA CYS A 44 -11.25 -3.07 -11.83
C CYS A 44 -12.46 -3.87 -12.31
N PHE A 45 -13.48 -3.17 -12.78
CA PHE A 45 -14.77 -3.75 -13.15
C PHE A 45 -15.13 -3.36 -14.59
N PRO A 46 -14.96 -4.29 -15.55
CA PRO A 46 -15.29 -4.01 -16.94
C PRO A 46 -16.73 -3.53 -17.11
N GLY A 47 -16.89 -2.37 -17.75
CA GLY A 47 -18.22 -1.78 -18.03
C GLY A 47 -18.86 -1.04 -16.86
N ILE A 48 -18.14 -0.87 -15.74
CA ILE A 48 -18.53 0.04 -14.65
C ILE A 48 -17.71 1.32 -14.79
N GLU A 49 -18.36 2.48 -14.65
CA GLU A 49 -17.67 3.77 -14.63
C GLU A 49 -16.77 3.84 -13.39
N GLU A 50 -15.49 4.11 -13.62
CA GLU A 50 -14.52 4.24 -12.53
C GLU A 50 -14.82 5.51 -11.71
N PRO A 51 -14.82 5.42 -10.36
CA PRO A 51 -14.93 6.59 -9.51
C PRO A 51 -13.82 7.60 -9.83
N LYS A 52 -14.10 8.89 -9.60
CA LYS A 52 -13.13 9.97 -9.84
C LYS A 52 -11.77 9.75 -9.15
N ASP A 53 -11.80 9.15 -7.97
CA ASP A 53 -10.62 8.87 -7.15
C ASP A 53 -10.14 7.40 -7.28
N GLY A 54 -10.77 6.62 -8.16
CA GLY A 54 -10.48 5.20 -8.37
C GLY A 54 -10.98 4.29 -7.24
N HIS A 55 -10.73 2.99 -7.38
CA HIS A 55 -11.00 2.01 -6.34
C HIS A 55 -9.79 1.84 -5.42
N HIS A 56 -9.99 1.78 -4.11
CA HIS A 56 -8.86 1.71 -3.16
C HIS A 56 -8.74 0.31 -2.57
N VAL A 57 -7.50 -0.18 -2.47
CA VAL A 57 -7.18 -1.45 -1.81
C VAL A 57 -6.07 -1.25 -0.80
N THR A 58 -6.28 -1.74 0.42
CA THR A 58 -5.25 -1.73 1.46
C THR A 58 -4.42 -3.01 1.38
N LEU A 59 -3.10 -2.83 1.20
CA LEU A 59 -2.13 -3.92 1.20
C LEU A 59 -1.30 -3.88 2.47
N LEU A 60 -1.13 -5.02 3.13
CA LEU A 60 -0.28 -5.20 4.30
C LEU A 60 0.88 -6.12 3.97
N VAL A 61 2.06 -5.77 4.44
CA VAL A 61 3.29 -6.54 4.23
C VAL A 61 3.50 -7.50 5.38
N GLU A 62 3.49 -8.80 5.09
CA GLU A 62 3.78 -9.84 6.07
C GLU A 62 5.28 -10.11 6.22
N ASN A 63 6.02 -10.05 5.11
CA ASN A 63 7.40 -10.52 5.05
C ASN A 63 8.25 -9.72 4.02
N PRO A 64 9.58 -9.93 3.96
CA PRO A 64 10.45 -9.20 3.04
C PRO A 64 10.10 -9.37 1.55
N VAL A 65 9.54 -10.53 1.15
CA VAL A 65 9.05 -10.76 -0.22
C VAL A 65 7.85 -9.87 -0.49
N GLY A 66 6.90 -9.82 0.43
CA GLY A 66 5.75 -8.91 0.38
C GLY A 66 6.16 -7.44 0.31
N TYR A 67 7.23 -7.03 1.02
CA TYR A 67 7.76 -5.67 0.94
C TYR A 67 8.32 -5.35 -0.44
N ALA A 68 9.13 -6.26 -1.00
CA ALA A 68 9.69 -6.11 -2.35
C ALA A 68 8.57 -6.04 -3.40
N ASN A 69 7.55 -6.89 -3.26
CA ASN A 69 6.35 -6.88 -4.10
C ASN A 69 5.61 -5.55 -4.01
N LEU A 70 5.35 -5.03 -2.81
CA LEU A 70 4.69 -3.74 -2.62
C LEU A 70 5.48 -2.60 -3.30
N CYS A 71 6.80 -2.56 -3.12
CA CYS A 71 7.66 -1.58 -3.79
C CYS A 71 7.57 -1.68 -5.31
N ARG A 72 7.52 -2.90 -5.86
CA ARG A 72 7.36 -3.13 -7.31
C ARG A 72 6.02 -2.59 -7.81
N LEU A 73 4.92 -2.88 -7.11
CA LEU A 73 3.59 -2.40 -7.46
C LEU A 73 3.49 -0.88 -7.42
N LEU A 74 4.02 -0.25 -6.37
CA LEU A 74 4.05 1.22 -6.25
C LEU A 74 4.86 1.83 -7.39
N THR A 75 6.01 1.24 -7.74
CA THR A 75 6.82 1.70 -8.88
C THR A 75 6.03 1.60 -10.19
N GLU A 76 5.34 0.49 -10.41
CA GLU A 76 4.51 0.27 -11.60
C GLU A 76 3.38 1.30 -11.70
N ALA A 77 2.66 1.53 -10.60
CA ALA A 77 1.56 2.50 -10.55
C ALA A 77 2.03 3.93 -10.87
N HIS A 78 3.19 4.34 -10.33
CA HIS A 78 3.77 5.66 -10.58
C HIS A 78 4.33 5.81 -12.00
N MET A 79 4.92 4.76 -12.57
CA MET A 79 5.46 4.80 -13.94
C MET A 79 4.37 4.77 -15.01
N GLY A 80 3.23 4.13 -14.73
CA GLY A 80 2.14 3.93 -15.68
C GLY A 80 1.02 4.97 -15.62
N SER A 81 1.18 6.06 -14.87
CA SER A 81 0.11 7.03 -14.56
C SER A 81 0.62 8.47 -14.49
N GLU A 82 -0.29 9.42 -14.33
CA GLU A 82 0.07 10.81 -14.07
C GLU A 82 0.72 10.97 -12.69
N ARG A 83 1.69 11.89 -12.59
CA ARG A 83 2.52 12.10 -11.38
C ARG A 83 1.71 12.28 -10.09
N THR A 84 0.55 12.92 -10.16
CA THR A 84 -0.30 13.21 -9.00
C THR A 84 -1.41 12.20 -8.79
N ASN A 85 -1.55 11.21 -9.68
CA ASN A 85 -2.60 10.22 -9.63
C ASN A 85 -2.07 8.83 -10.01
N PRO A 86 -1.20 8.21 -9.19
CA PRO A 86 -0.70 6.85 -9.43
C PRO A 86 -1.86 5.85 -9.37
N GLN A 87 -1.97 4.99 -10.39
CA GLN A 87 -3.01 3.97 -10.48
C GLN A 87 -2.40 2.63 -10.88
N LEU A 88 -2.76 1.58 -10.17
CA LEU A 88 -2.33 0.21 -10.42
C LEU A 88 -3.44 -0.57 -11.16
N ARG A 89 -3.07 -1.45 -12.08
CA ARG A 89 -4.04 -2.38 -12.67
C ARG A 89 -4.28 -3.54 -11.72
N LEU A 90 -5.53 -4.01 -11.66
CA LEU A 90 -5.90 -5.16 -10.81
C LEU A 90 -5.07 -6.41 -11.15
N GLU A 91 -4.79 -6.66 -12.43
CA GLU A 91 -3.97 -7.79 -12.89
C GLU A 91 -2.57 -7.82 -12.25
N SER A 92 -1.94 -6.67 -12.05
CA SER A 92 -0.60 -6.57 -11.46
C SER A 92 -0.53 -7.13 -10.04
N LEU A 93 -1.65 -7.12 -9.30
CA LEU A 93 -1.76 -7.73 -7.96
C LEU A 93 -1.76 -9.26 -8.01
N LEU A 94 -2.29 -9.84 -9.09
CA LEU A 94 -2.49 -11.28 -9.23
C LEU A 94 -1.24 -12.01 -9.74
N GLU A 95 -0.31 -11.28 -10.36
CA GLU A 95 0.92 -11.83 -10.96
C GLU A 95 2.10 -11.95 -9.99
N LEU A 96 1.90 -11.63 -8.70
CA LEU A 96 2.99 -11.59 -7.73
C LEU A 96 3.33 -12.96 -7.13
N PRO A 97 4.63 -13.26 -6.94
CA PRO A 97 5.05 -14.43 -6.17
C PRO A 97 4.58 -14.28 -4.71
N GLN A 98 4.10 -15.39 -4.13
CA GLN A 98 3.67 -15.50 -2.73
C GLN A 98 4.87 -15.73 -1.81
#